data_AF-X1P229-F1
#
_entry.id   AF-X1P229-F1
#
_cell.length_a   1.000
_cell.length_b   1.000
_cell.length_c   1.000
_cell.angle_alpha   90.00
_cell.angle_beta   90.00
_cell.angle_gamma   90.00
#
_symmetry.space_group_name_H-M   'P 1'
#
loop_
_entity.id
_entity.type
_entity.pdbx_description
1 polymer ?
#
loop_
_entity_poly.entity_id
_entity_poly.type
_entity_poly.pdbx_seq_one_letter_code
_entity_poly.pdbx_strand_id
1 'polypeptide(L)'
;WLIPYEISEEIKSFEFSTLLRVNQEDMIEIFKRKNLHRFNEIMAKNFYLATHKIHNNYQDDASNIWKGNPRSAIIVRRFLEFDGVGIKIATMAANILARDFKIPMKDYINIDISPDVHVKRVFKRLGFISKDASNDELIYCARELNPMYPGIFDLPCWEIGRSWCRPNKTICEGCYLNDYCVKKF
;
A
#
# COMPACT_ATOMS: atom_id res chain seq x y z
N TRP A 1 1.30 11.30 -2.32
CA TRP A 1 0.74 10.77 -3.58
C TRP A 1 0.65 11.83 -4.68
N LEU A 2 1.57 12.82 -4.74
CA LEU A 2 1.50 13.91 -5.72
C LEU A 2 2.46 13.72 -6.91
N ILE A 3 3.40 12.78 -6.83
CA ILE A 3 4.46 12.61 -7.83
C ILE A 3 3.93 12.48 -9.27
N PRO A 4 2.91 11.64 -9.59
CA PRO A 4 2.40 11.56 -10.96
C PRO A 4 1.87 12.91 -11.49
N TYR A 5 1.25 13.72 -10.63
CA TYR A 5 0.77 15.06 -10.96
C TYR A 5 1.93 16.05 -11.14
N GLU A 6 2.94 16.02 -10.28
CA GLU A 6 4.13 16.89 -10.43
C GLU A 6 4.91 16.59 -11.72
N ILE A 7 4.95 15.32 -12.12
CA ILE A 7 5.51 14.89 -13.40
C ILE A 7 4.65 15.38 -14.55
N SER A 8 3.33 15.19 -14.50
CA SER A 8 2.44 15.64 -15.59
C SER A 8 2.51 17.15 -15.82
N GLU A 9 2.64 17.94 -14.74
CA GLU A 9 2.84 19.39 -14.83
C GLU A 9 4.18 19.75 -15.49
N GLU A 10 5.23 18.96 -15.24
CA GLU A 10 6.55 19.16 -15.85
C GLU A 10 6.55 18.83 -17.34
N ILE A 11 5.95 17.69 -17.72
CA ILE A 11 5.90 17.22 -19.11
C ILE A 11 4.70 17.79 -19.89
N LYS A 12 3.82 18.54 -19.21
CA LYS A 12 2.58 19.14 -19.72
C LYS A 12 1.62 18.14 -20.36
N SER A 13 1.53 16.94 -19.79
CA SER A 13 0.69 15.85 -20.32
C SER A 13 0.49 14.74 -19.30
N PHE A 14 -0.64 14.04 -19.41
CA PHE A 14 -0.89 12.76 -18.74
C PHE A 14 -0.83 11.56 -19.70
N GLU A 15 -0.64 11.82 -21.00
CA GLU A 15 -0.65 10.78 -22.02
C GLU A 15 0.59 9.90 -21.92
N PHE A 16 0.38 8.58 -21.98
CA PHE A 16 1.47 7.60 -22.00
C PHE A 16 2.45 7.85 -23.13
N SER A 17 1.95 8.24 -24.31
CA SER A 17 2.79 8.59 -25.45
C SER A 17 3.77 9.75 -25.17
N THR A 18 3.45 10.66 -24.26
CA THR A 18 4.37 11.72 -23.80
C THR A 18 5.33 11.18 -22.74
N LEU A 19 4.82 10.44 -21.75
CA LEU A 19 5.62 9.85 -20.68
C LEU A 19 6.73 8.94 -21.22
N LEU A 20 6.43 8.14 -22.24
CA LEU A 20 7.36 7.19 -22.88
C LEU A 20 8.45 7.87 -23.72
N ARG A 21 8.32 9.16 -24.04
CA ARG A 21 9.36 9.93 -24.74
C ARG A 21 10.43 10.47 -23.77
N VAL A 22 10.12 10.54 -22.48
CA VAL A 22 11.07 10.97 -21.45
C VAL A 22 11.99 9.79 -21.15
N ASN A 23 13.27 9.92 -21.47
CA ASN A 23 14.25 8.87 -21.14
C ASN A 23 14.47 8.80 -19.62
N GLN A 24 15.19 7.76 -19.19
CA GLN A 24 15.39 7.50 -17.77
C GLN A 24 16.22 8.60 -17.09
N GLU A 25 17.23 9.13 -17.76
CA GLU A 25 18.11 10.19 -17.25
C GLU A 25 17.35 11.50 -17.01
N ASP A 26 16.48 11.89 -17.94
CA ASP A 26 15.61 13.07 -17.83
C ASP A 26 14.59 12.88 -16.70
N MET A 27 14.03 11.68 -16.55
CA MET A 27 13.14 11.39 -15.41
C MET A 27 13.88 11.54 -14.06
N ILE A 28 15.13 11.07 -13.99
CA ILE A 28 15.98 11.24 -12.80
C ILE A 28 16.28 12.72 -12.55
N GLU A 29 16.56 13.50 -13.59
CA GLU A 29 16.75 14.95 -13.51
C GLU A 29 15.52 15.62 -12.90
N ILE A 30 14.32 15.35 -13.43
CA ILE A 30 13.07 15.96 -12.96
C ILE A 30 12.86 15.66 -11.47
N PHE A 31 13.02 14.40 -11.05
CA PHE A 31 12.89 14.03 -9.64
C PHE A 31 13.88 14.78 -8.76
N LYS A 32 15.15 14.88 -9.17
CA LYS A 32 16.18 15.60 -8.40
C LYS A 32 15.89 17.09 -8.31
N ARG A 33 15.64 17.75 -9.44
CA ARG A 33 15.42 19.21 -9.50
C ARG A 33 14.19 19.63 -8.72
N LYS A 34 13.08 18.88 -8.81
CA LYS A 34 11.85 19.15 -8.04
C LYS A 34 11.85 18.55 -6.64
N ASN A 35 12.89 17.80 -6.28
CA ASN A 35 12.99 17.10 -5.00
C ASN A 35 11.73 16.26 -4.68
N LEU A 36 11.27 15.47 -5.65
CA LEU A 36 9.98 14.76 -5.58
C LEU A 36 9.97 13.65 -4.52
N HIS A 37 11.14 13.13 -4.15
CA HIS A 37 11.26 12.10 -3.12
C HIS A 37 12.61 12.12 -2.41
N ARG A 38 12.65 11.68 -1.14
CA ARG A 38 13.93 11.52 -0.40
C ARG A 38 14.95 10.57 -1.04
N PHE A 39 14.49 9.71 -1.96
CA PHE A 39 15.29 8.77 -2.75
C PHE A 39 15.06 9.05 -4.24
N ASN A 40 15.41 10.26 -4.69
CA ASN A 40 15.06 10.74 -6.03
C ASN A 40 15.49 9.78 -7.15
N GLU A 41 16.74 9.31 -7.15
CA GLU A 41 17.23 8.42 -8.21
C GLU A 41 16.48 7.08 -8.28
N ILE A 42 16.33 6.42 -7.12
CA ILE A 42 15.65 5.12 -7.05
C ILE A 42 14.19 5.25 -7.48
N MET A 43 13.49 6.28 -6.97
CA MET A 43 12.07 6.45 -7.28
C MET A 43 11.83 6.93 -8.71
N ALA A 44 12.73 7.74 -9.27
CA ALA A 44 12.67 8.12 -10.68
C ALA A 44 12.82 6.91 -11.60
N LYS A 45 13.80 6.04 -11.31
CA LYS A 45 13.99 4.79 -12.05
C LYS A 45 12.76 3.90 -11.93
N ASN A 46 12.22 3.71 -10.72
CA ASN A 46 11.01 2.91 -10.52
C ASN A 46 9.80 3.50 -11.26
N PHE A 47 9.65 4.83 -11.27
CA PHE A 47 8.58 5.51 -11.99
C PHE A 47 8.69 5.30 -13.51
N TYR A 48 9.89 5.51 -14.07
CA TYR A 48 10.19 5.22 -15.48
C TYR A 48 9.90 3.75 -15.83
N LEU A 49 10.39 2.80 -15.03
CA LEU A 49 10.13 1.38 -15.28
C LEU A 49 8.64 1.03 -15.17
N ALA A 50 7.92 1.67 -14.25
CA ALA A 50 6.48 1.47 -14.09
C ALA A 50 5.70 1.96 -15.32
N THR A 51 6.02 3.13 -15.90
CA THR A 51 5.34 3.61 -17.11
C THR A 51 5.60 2.67 -18.29
N HIS A 52 6.84 2.22 -18.49
CA HIS A 52 7.17 1.25 -19.53
C HIS A 52 6.51 -0.11 -19.31
N LYS A 53 6.40 -0.59 -18.06
CA LYS A 53 5.67 -1.83 -17.74
C LYS A 53 4.18 -1.71 -18.04
N ILE A 54 3.56 -0.57 -17.73
CA ILE A 54 2.14 -0.32 -18.06
C ILE A 54 1.94 -0.32 -19.58
N HIS A 55 2.84 0.33 -20.32
CA HIS A 55 2.81 0.29 -21.78
C HIS A 55 2.89 -1.15 -22.33
N ASN A 56 3.95 -1.87 -21.96
CA ASN A 56 4.27 -3.17 -22.53
C ASN A 56 3.28 -4.28 -22.13
N ASN A 57 2.79 -4.26 -20.89
CA ASN A 57 2.04 -5.38 -20.31
C ASN A 57 0.55 -5.06 -20.12
N TYR A 58 0.17 -3.78 -20.14
CA TYR A 58 -1.15 -3.32 -19.76
C TYR A 58 -1.76 -2.31 -20.76
N GLN A 59 -1.21 -2.21 -21.97
CA GLN A 59 -1.79 -1.43 -23.09
C GLN A 59 -2.07 0.04 -22.71
N ASP A 60 -1.11 0.67 -22.03
CA ASP A 60 -1.23 2.07 -21.56
C ASP A 60 -2.38 2.32 -20.56
N ASP A 61 -3.06 1.27 -20.09
CA ASP A 61 -4.18 1.33 -19.15
C ASP A 61 -3.88 0.51 -17.90
N ALA A 62 -3.48 1.20 -16.83
CA ALA A 62 -3.19 0.57 -15.54
C ALA A 62 -4.39 -0.20 -14.96
N SER A 63 -5.63 0.12 -15.35
CA SER A 63 -6.80 -0.63 -14.88
C SER A 63 -6.76 -2.10 -15.32
N ASN A 64 -6.04 -2.44 -16.38
CA ASN A 64 -5.83 -3.83 -16.81
C ASN A 64 -5.09 -4.68 -15.76
N ILE A 65 -4.48 -4.08 -14.74
CA ILE A 65 -3.96 -4.79 -13.56
C ILE A 65 -5.07 -5.49 -12.77
N TRP A 66 -6.26 -4.89 -12.67
CA TRP A 66 -7.40 -5.40 -11.87
C TRP A 66 -8.70 -5.59 -12.67
N LYS A 67 -8.73 -5.22 -13.95
CA LYS A 67 -9.88 -5.39 -14.83
C LYS A 67 -10.27 -6.86 -14.99
N GLY A 68 -11.57 -7.11 -15.16
CA GLY A 68 -12.10 -8.46 -15.43
C GLY A 68 -12.35 -9.32 -14.19
N ASN A 69 -12.50 -8.70 -13.02
CA ASN A 69 -12.83 -9.39 -11.76
C ASN A 69 -11.87 -10.58 -11.46
N PRO A 70 -10.54 -10.35 -11.38
CA PRO A 70 -9.59 -11.40 -11.07
C PRO A 70 -9.64 -11.77 -9.58
N ARG A 71 -8.95 -12.85 -9.20
CA ARG A 71 -8.74 -13.20 -7.78
C ARG A 71 -7.76 -12.22 -7.14
N SER A 72 -7.89 -11.95 -5.83
CA SER A 72 -7.02 -11.01 -5.12
C SER A 72 -5.53 -11.36 -5.25
N ALA A 73 -5.17 -12.65 -5.22
CA ALA A 73 -3.80 -13.13 -5.42
C ALA A 73 -3.18 -12.66 -6.74
N ILE A 74 -3.97 -12.59 -7.83
CA ILE A 74 -3.49 -12.16 -9.14
C ILE A 74 -3.15 -10.67 -9.11
N ILE A 75 -4.01 -9.85 -8.49
CA ILE A 75 -3.80 -8.41 -8.37
C ILE A 75 -2.55 -8.13 -7.52
N VAL A 76 -2.43 -8.77 -6.36
CA VAL A 76 -1.26 -8.62 -5.49
C VAL A 76 0.02 -9.04 -6.21
N ARG A 77 0.00 -10.19 -6.92
CA ARG A 77 1.14 -10.64 -7.73
C ARG A 77 1.52 -9.63 -8.82
N ARG A 78 0.54 -9.10 -9.56
CA ARG A 78 0.78 -8.10 -10.62
C ARG A 78 1.42 -6.83 -10.07
N PHE A 79 1.03 -6.39 -8.87
CA PHE A 79 1.69 -5.26 -8.21
C PHE A 79 3.13 -5.59 -7.77
N LEU A 80 3.39 -6.80 -7.26
CA LEU A 80 4.74 -7.24 -6.90
C LEU A 80 5.73 -7.28 -8.08
N GLU A 81 5.23 -7.31 -9.31
CA GLU A 81 6.08 -7.26 -10.51
C GLU A 81 6.57 -5.85 -10.87
N PHE A 82 6.20 -4.82 -10.12
CA PHE A 82 6.69 -3.46 -10.31
C PHE A 82 7.93 -3.20 -9.44
N ASP A 83 8.96 -2.59 -10.02
CA ASP A 83 10.17 -2.22 -9.30
C ASP A 83 9.89 -1.32 -8.09
N GLY A 84 10.48 -1.67 -6.95
CA GLY A 84 10.25 -0.97 -5.68
C GLY A 84 8.94 -1.31 -4.96
N VAL A 85 8.11 -2.19 -5.52
CA VAL A 85 6.86 -2.64 -4.88
C VAL A 85 7.09 -3.95 -4.12
N GLY A 86 7.35 -3.82 -2.82
CA GLY A 86 7.35 -4.97 -1.90
C GLY A 86 5.93 -5.36 -1.45
N ILE A 87 5.84 -6.48 -0.71
CA ILE A 87 4.55 -7.04 -0.25
C ILE A 87 3.64 -6.03 0.44
N LYS A 88 4.21 -5.16 1.31
CA LYS A 88 3.47 -4.09 2.00
C LYS A 88 2.76 -3.15 1.01
N ILE A 89 3.42 -2.77 -0.08
CA ILE A 89 2.86 -1.85 -1.07
C ILE A 89 1.84 -2.58 -1.94
N ALA A 90 2.15 -3.81 -2.35
CA ALA A 90 1.27 -4.63 -3.18
C ALA A 90 -0.07 -4.94 -2.50
N THR A 91 -0.04 -5.37 -1.23
CA THR A 91 -1.26 -5.65 -0.48
C THR A 91 -2.04 -4.37 -0.19
N MET A 92 -1.37 -3.28 0.20
CA MET A 92 -2.01 -1.98 0.42
C MET A 92 -2.69 -1.45 -0.86
N ALA A 93 -2.05 -1.58 -2.02
CA ALA A 93 -2.63 -1.16 -3.30
C ALA A 93 -3.88 -1.99 -3.62
N ALA A 94 -3.84 -3.31 -3.50
CA ALA A 94 -5.01 -4.17 -3.66
C ALA A 94 -6.13 -3.83 -2.64
N ASN A 95 -5.74 -3.53 -1.41
CA ASN A 95 -6.67 -3.18 -0.34
C ASN A 95 -7.38 -1.84 -0.62
N ILE A 96 -6.68 -0.84 -1.14
CA ILE A 96 -7.27 0.44 -1.57
C ILE A 96 -8.26 0.22 -2.73
N LEU A 97 -7.91 -0.62 -3.72
CA LEU A 97 -8.82 -0.95 -4.82
C LEU A 97 -10.13 -1.59 -4.31
N ALA A 98 -10.03 -2.54 -3.39
CA ALA A 98 -11.20 -3.23 -2.82
C ALA A 98 -12.01 -2.31 -1.89
N ARG A 99 -11.34 -1.63 -0.96
CA ARG A 99 -11.97 -0.85 0.11
C ARG A 99 -12.48 0.51 -0.36
N ASP A 100 -11.66 1.28 -1.06
CA ASP A 100 -11.96 2.68 -1.36
C ASP A 100 -12.65 2.82 -2.71
N PHE A 101 -12.14 2.12 -3.73
CA PHE A 101 -12.68 2.17 -5.10
C PHE A 101 -13.74 1.12 -5.39
N LYS A 102 -13.99 0.19 -4.46
CA LYS A 102 -15.00 -0.89 -4.59
C LYS A 102 -14.83 -1.71 -5.87
N ILE A 103 -13.59 -1.87 -6.33
CA ILE A 103 -13.29 -2.67 -7.51
C ILE A 103 -13.63 -4.14 -7.22
N PRO A 104 -14.50 -4.78 -8.02
CA PRO A 104 -14.89 -6.16 -7.79
C PRO A 104 -13.72 -7.10 -8.01
N MET A 105 -13.55 -8.04 -7.06
CA MET A 105 -12.60 -9.15 -7.12
C MET A 105 -13.34 -10.45 -6.79
N LYS A 106 -12.84 -11.58 -7.30
CA LYS A 106 -13.45 -12.91 -7.02
C LYS A 106 -13.36 -13.32 -5.55
N ASP A 107 -12.36 -12.80 -4.85
CA ASP A 107 -12.11 -13.00 -3.42
C ASP A 107 -11.24 -11.85 -2.89
N TYR A 108 -11.12 -11.76 -1.57
CA TYR A 108 -10.24 -10.81 -0.88
C TYR A 108 -9.24 -11.51 0.07
N ILE A 109 -9.18 -12.84 -0.01
CA ILE A 109 -8.44 -13.70 0.94
C ILE A 109 -6.92 -13.51 0.90
N ASN A 110 -6.38 -13.02 -0.22
CA ASN A 110 -4.95 -12.72 -0.37
C ASN A 110 -4.64 -11.21 -0.23
N ILE A 111 -5.63 -10.39 0.11
CA ILE A 111 -5.37 -9.02 0.56
C ILE A 111 -5.02 -9.11 2.04
N ASP A 112 -3.74 -9.28 2.33
CA ASP A 112 -3.24 -9.38 3.69
C ASP A 112 -3.13 -8.01 4.37
N ILE A 113 -3.17 -8.06 5.70
CA ILE A 113 -2.81 -6.91 6.53
C ILE A 113 -1.36 -6.52 6.29
N SER A 114 -1.10 -5.23 6.21
CA SER A 114 0.22 -4.66 6.02
C SER A 114 0.96 -4.60 7.35
N PRO A 115 2.21 -5.09 7.45
CA PRO A 115 2.99 -5.08 8.68
C PRO A 115 3.54 -3.69 8.99
N ASP A 116 2.65 -2.77 9.35
CA ASP A 116 2.95 -1.40 9.73
C ASP A 116 3.19 -1.26 11.24
N VAL A 117 4.04 -0.30 11.64
CA VAL A 117 4.38 -0.06 13.05
C VAL A 117 3.16 0.32 13.89
N HIS A 118 2.17 1.01 13.32
CA HIS A 118 0.92 1.36 13.99
C HIS A 118 0.04 0.11 14.18
N VAL A 119 -0.16 -0.65 13.10
CA VAL A 119 -0.96 -1.87 13.08
C VAL A 119 -0.40 -2.91 14.05
N LYS A 120 0.90 -3.22 13.97
CA LYS A 120 1.56 -4.17 14.88
C LYS A 120 1.41 -3.76 16.34
N ARG A 121 1.55 -2.46 16.66
CA ARG A 121 1.38 -1.98 18.04
C ARG A 121 -0.05 -2.15 18.55
N VAL A 122 -1.05 -1.87 17.71
CA VAL A 122 -2.46 -2.07 18.06
C VAL A 122 -2.76 -3.55 18.31
N PHE A 123 -2.36 -4.45 17.42
CA PHE A 123 -2.55 -5.90 17.61
C PHE A 123 -1.87 -6.42 18.88
N LYS A 124 -0.65 -5.96 19.19
CA LYS A 124 0.07 -6.31 20.43
C LYS A 124 -0.70 -5.88 21.67
N ARG A 125 -1.17 -4.62 21.69
CA ARG A 125 -1.87 -4.03 22.84
C ARG A 125 -3.27 -4.60 23.07
N LEU A 126 -3.95 -4.98 22.00
CA LEU A 126 -5.20 -5.75 22.04
C LEU A 126 -4.98 -7.19 22.47
N GLY A 127 -3.73 -7.66 22.47
CA GLY A 127 -3.36 -9.00 22.92
C GLY A 127 -3.57 -10.10 21.87
N PHE A 128 -3.74 -9.72 20.59
CA PHE A 128 -3.87 -10.66 19.48
C PHE A 128 -2.55 -11.32 19.09
N ILE A 129 -1.43 -10.61 19.28
CA ILE A 129 -0.09 -11.14 18.98
C ILE A 129 0.89 -10.82 20.11
N SER A 130 2.00 -11.55 20.15
CA SER A 130 3.04 -11.41 21.18
C SER A 130 3.86 -10.12 21.05
N LYS A 131 4.55 -9.73 22.13
CA LYS A 131 5.40 -8.51 22.15
C LYS A 131 6.49 -8.54 21.08
N ASP A 132 7.05 -9.71 20.80
CA ASP A 132 8.14 -9.91 19.85
C ASP A 132 7.65 -10.50 18.52
N ALA A 133 6.33 -10.43 18.27
CA ALA A 133 5.68 -10.99 17.10
C ALA A 133 6.33 -10.58 15.78
N SER A 134 6.55 -11.58 14.92
CA SER A 134 7.05 -11.40 13.55
C SER A 134 6.02 -10.69 12.67
N ASN A 135 6.40 -10.33 11.45
CA ASN A 135 5.42 -9.83 10.48
C ASN A 135 4.45 -10.94 10.05
N ASP A 136 4.93 -12.17 9.98
CA ASP A 136 4.13 -13.32 9.60
C ASP A 136 3.09 -13.64 10.67
N GLU A 137 3.43 -13.57 11.95
CA GLU A 137 2.47 -13.76 13.05
C GLU A 137 1.31 -12.76 12.97
N LEU A 138 1.59 -11.50 12.63
CA LEU A 138 0.53 -10.50 12.39
C LEU A 138 -0.37 -10.92 11.22
N ILE A 139 0.22 -11.34 10.10
CA ILE A 139 -0.53 -11.73 8.89
C ILE A 139 -1.40 -12.96 9.16
N TYR A 140 -0.84 -14.01 9.76
CA TYR A 140 -1.58 -15.22 10.09
C TYR A 140 -2.69 -14.95 11.11
N CYS A 141 -2.43 -14.15 12.15
CA CYS A 141 -3.45 -13.75 13.11
C CYS A 141 -4.60 -13.00 12.43
N ALA A 142 -4.32 -12.05 11.53
CA ALA A 142 -5.36 -11.35 10.78
C ALA A 142 -6.18 -12.28 9.88
N ARG A 143 -5.55 -13.30 9.27
CA ARG A 143 -6.24 -14.34 8.49
C ARG A 143 -7.14 -15.21 9.35
N GLU A 144 -6.72 -15.55 10.56
CA GLU A 144 -7.55 -16.31 11.51
C GLU A 144 -8.76 -15.48 11.97
N LEU A 145 -8.57 -14.20 12.26
CA LEU A 145 -9.64 -13.28 12.70
C LEU A 145 -10.66 -12.99 11.59
N ASN A 146 -10.22 -12.88 10.33
CA ASN A 146 -11.11 -12.73 9.19
C ASN A 146 -10.54 -13.43 7.94
N PRO A 147 -10.88 -14.72 7.72
CA PRO A 147 -10.33 -15.49 6.62
C PRO A 147 -10.83 -15.04 5.25
N MET A 148 -11.96 -14.33 5.20
CA MET A 148 -12.55 -13.86 3.95
C MET A 148 -11.90 -12.57 3.45
N TYR A 149 -11.42 -11.72 4.37
CA TYR A 149 -10.76 -10.45 4.04
C TYR A 149 -9.84 -9.98 5.18
N PRO A 150 -8.61 -10.53 5.28
CA PRO A 150 -7.69 -10.19 6.37
C PRO A 150 -7.27 -8.71 6.38
N GLY A 151 -7.08 -8.13 5.19
CA GLY A 151 -6.68 -6.74 5.01
C GLY A 151 -7.69 -5.71 5.48
N ILE A 152 -8.92 -6.09 5.86
CA ILE A 152 -9.92 -5.14 6.37
C ILE A 152 -9.46 -4.42 7.64
N PHE A 153 -8.58 -5.05 8.42
CA PHE A 153 -8.07 -4.50 9.67
C PHE A 153 -7.02 -3.40 9.48
N ASP A 154 -6.42 -3.26 8.30
CA ASP A 154 -5.28 -2.36 8.07
C ASP A 154 -5.60 -0.91 8.43
N LEU A 155 -6.61 -0.32 7.78
CA LEU A 155 -6.94 1.10 7.96
C LEU A 155 -7.45 1.40 9.38
N PRO A 156 -8.43 0.66 9.93
CA PRO A 156 -8.89 0.91 11.29
C PRO A 156 -7.76 0.80 12.32
N CYS A 157 -6.90 -0.21 12.22
CA CYS A 157 -5.78 -0.36 13.17
C CYS A 157 -4.70 0.70 12.96
N TRP A 158 -4.44 1.12 11.73
CA TRP A 158 -3.51 2.21 11.46
C TRP A 158 -4.04 3.55 12.01
N GLU A 159 -5.32 3.85 11.80
CA GLU A 159 -6.00 5.04 12.35
C GLU A 159 -5.97 5.02 13.88
N ILE A 160 -6.33 3.89 14.49
CA ILE A 160 -6.27 3.71 15.94
C ILE A 160 -4.84 3.96 16.45
N GLY A 161 -3.87 3.31 15.82
CA GLY A 161 -2.46 3.41 16.18
C GLY A 161 -1.88 4.81 16.00
N ARG A 162 -2.37 5.60 15.05
CA ARG A 162 -1.92 6.97 14.80
C ARG A 162 -2.57 7.97 15.74
N SER A 163 -3.89 7.87 15.92
CA SER A 163 -4.68 8.91 16.59
C SER A 163 -4.71 8.74 18.11
N TRP A 164 -4.88 7.52 18.63
CA TRP A 164 -5.06 7.24 20.06
C TRP A 164 -3.96 6.34 20.65
N CYS A 165 -3.68 5.20 20.01
CA CYS A 165 -2.75 4.19 20.49
C CYS A 165 -1.29 4.53 20.10
N ARG A 166 -0.82 5.69 20.53
CA ARG A 166 0.53 6.23 20.26
C ARG A 166 1.60 5.46 21.06
N PRO A 167 2.88 5.46 20.64
CA PRO A 167 3.93 4.69 21.32
C PRO A 167 4.13 5.11 22.79
N ASN A 168 4.25 6.41 23.07
CA ASN A 168 4.62 6.91 24.41
C ASN A 168 3.41 7.34 25.25
N LYS A 169 2.57 8.23 24.73
CA LYS A 169 1.40 8.77 25.45
C LYS A 169 0.12 8.35 24.74
N THR A 170 -0.47 7.23 25.18
CA THR A 170 -1.74 6.74 24.66
C THR A 170 -2.90 7.62 25.12
N ILE A 171 -3.94 7.72 24.29
CA ILE A 171 -5.19 8.43 24.59
C ILE A 171 -6.29 7.37 24.67
N CYS A 172 -6.21 6.52 25.69
CA CYS A 172 -7.08 5.34 25.81
C CYS A 172 -8.56 5.72 25.95
N GLU A 173 -8.89 6.73 26.76
CA GLU A 173 -10.28 7.15 27.02
C GLU A 173 -11.04 7.55 25.74
N GLY A 174 -10.35 8.09 24.74
CA GLY A 174 -10.95 8.46 23.46
C GLY A 174 -10.94 7.35 22.41
N CYS A 175 -10.33 6.20 22.70
CA CYS A 175 -10.16 5.10 21.75
C CYS A 175 -11.41 4.22 21.73
N TYR A 176 -11.94 3.93 20.53
CA TYR A 176 -13.11 3.06 20.33
C TYR A 176 -12.96 1.64 20.90
N LEU A 177 -11.72 1.20 21.13
CA LEU A 177 -11.42 -0.13 21.67
C LEU A 177 -11.07 -0.11 23.16
N ASN A 178 -11.22 1.02 23.88
CA ASN A 178 -10.77 1.12 25.27
C ASN A 178 -11.33 0.02 26.17
N ASP A 179 -12.62 -0.24 26.05
CA ASP A 179 -13.34 -1.17 26.92
C ASP A 179 -13.04 -2.64 26.59
N TYR A 180 -12.52 -2.90 25.40
CA TYR A 180 -12.14 -4.23 24.90
C TYR A 180 -10.62 -4.46 24.90
N CYS A 181 -9.83 -3.41 25.16
CA CYS A 181 -8.37 -3.48 25.05
C CYS A 181 -7.74 -3.93 26.37
N VAL A 182 -7.03 -5.07 26.31
CA VAL A 182 -6.29 -5.62 27.46
C VAL A 182 -5.06 -4.79 27.86
N LYS A 183 -4.62 -3.84 27.01
CA LYS A 183 -3.49 -2.93 27.26
C LYS A 183 -2.21 -3.68 27.67
N LYS A 184 -1.95 -4.84 27.04
CA LYS A 184 -0.90 -5.78 27.45
C LYS A 184 0.52 -5.18 27.49
N PHE A 185 0.80 -4.10 26.73
CA PHE A 185 2.13 -3.48 26.57
C PHE A 185 2.09 -1.97 26.33
#